data_AF-A0A955V215-F1
#
_entry.id   AF-A0A955V215-F1
#
_cell.length_a   1.000
_cell.length_b   1.000
_cell.length_c   1.000
_cell.angle_alpha   90.00
_cell.angle_beta   90.00
_cell.angle_gamma   90.00
#
_symmetry.space_group_name_H-M   'P 1'
#
loop_
_entity.id
_entity.type
_entity.pdbx_description
1 polymer ?
#
loop_
_entity_poly.entity_id
_entity_poly.type
_entity_poly.pdbx_seq_one_letter_code
_entity_poly.pdbx_strand_id
1 'polypeptide(L)'
;DAPEPRIAAYAPVATSGRDAFDRCYAAFAGWIAPEERKERARSESELVSETARELLDIERFNGWAERTKLYPAVTYAALGVPAGEDAPAVSGPYTRRGWEGIVSTLVRAVDATGSSTERVAAFRRAYVTGYDERWRRFLHATPMPPRAEANVKGSGYVRLVDAIHENTAVALPRDGAPPAWIDVVAAVHRTEPAGEEEAQAPWPGYLALLEQVGAEVASASENPALALDLARAMAQPGETSFRKALLAVRDLVPATGDAASAAKLRSILSMPVLDGASHVLASSLRGLEPAWRARIADRFDRGQLDTQGMLELYGRGGALAKFLDDDLGLFWGDQGAIPVIADRAVPFGADAAAWLDRAGTIVRMLETGARVPVVMEGIPATTTRGSIKVARRELRLTCSDPQPAFVYTEGGRRPHRFLWSPDCNALELRVVGLDANNDEVELRPRLRYAGPFAFPDFLNEARPVSRDRYRWRLDYPESGASIELEYVAQGAQTLRALQHRPPPSSLGSPPR
;
A
#
# COMPACT_ATOMS: atom_id res chain seq x y z
N ASP A 1 -31.63 46.93 20.04
CA ASP A 1 -31.89 47.41 18.66
C ASP A 1 -30.86 46.84 17.70
N ALA A 2 -31.19 45.74 17.01
CA ALA A 2 -30.35 45.23 15.94
C ALA A 2 -30.60 46.08 14.67
N PRO A 3 -29.56 46.43 13.89
CA PRO A 3 -29.75 47.19 12.67
C PRO A 3 -30.57 46.41 11.65
N GLU A 4 -31.50 47.09 10.97
CA GLU A 4 -32.30 46.50 9.88
C GLU A 4 -31.39 45.93 8.77
N PRO A 5 -31.70 44.74 8.24
CA PRO A 5 -30.93 44.15 7.15
C PRO A 5 -31.05 45.01 5.88
N ARG A 6 -29.91 45.42 5.31
CA ARG A 6 -29.84 46.19 4.05
C ARG A 6 -29.34 45.33 2.90
N ILE A 7 -29.69 45.68 1.66
CA ILE A 7 -29.24 44.96 0.44
C ILE A 7 -27.71 44.83 0.39
N ALA A 8 -26.96 45.81 0.90
CA ALA A 8 -25.50 45.76 0.96
C ALA A 8 -24.95 44.57 1.76
N ALA A 9 -25.68 44.06 2.75
CA ALA A 9 -25.28 42.87 3.50
C ALA A 9 -25.35 41.57 2.66
N TYR A 10 -26.01 41.61 1.50
CA TYR A 10 -26.26 40.47 0.60
C TYR A 10 -25.62 40.65 -0.77
N ALA A 11 -24.88 41.74 -1.00
CA ALA A 11 -24.15 41.95 -2.24
C ALA A 11 -23.18 40.79 -2.49
N PRO A 12 -22.91 40.42 -3.77
CA PRO A 12 -22.21 39.18 -4.10
C PRO A 12 -20.87 39.08 -3.35
N VAL A 13 -20.79 38.14 -2.42
CA VAL A 13 -19.57 37.84 -1.65
C VAL A 13 -18.46 37.30 -2.58
N ALA A 14 -18.83 36.84 -3.78
CA ALA A 14 -17.92 36.40 -4.82
C ALA A 14 -17.78 37.47 -5.91
N THR A 15 -16.83 38.40 -5.74
CA THR A 15 -15.96 39.01 -6.78
C THR A 15 -15.25 40.25 -6.22
N SER A 16 -14.08 40.55 -6.78
CA SER A 16 -13.39 41.84 -6.67
C SER A 16 -14.37 42.99 -6.94
N GLY A 17 -14.95 43.56 -5.89
CA GLY A 17 -16.07 44.49 -6.06
C GLY A 17 -16.87 44.78 -4.80
N ARG A 18 -16.82 43.93 -3.76
CA ARG A 18 -17.52 44.21 -2.48
C ARG A 18 -17.14 45.57 -1.90
N ASP A 19 -15.85 45.86 -1.77
CA ASP A 19 -15.41 47.15 -1.24
C ASP A 19 -15.83 48.32 -2.14
N ALA A 20 -15.89 48.10 -3.46
CA ALA A 20 -16.36 49.12 -4.40
C ALA A 20 -17.88 49.33 -4.25
N PHE A 21 -18.65 48.25 -4.16
CA PHE A 21 -20.08 48.29 -3.90
C PHE A 21 -20.38 48.96 -2.56
N ASP A 22 -19.71 48.56 -1.47
CA ASP A 22 -19.90 49.12 -0.13
C ASP A 22 -19.57 50.61 -0.11
N ARG A 23 -18.48 51.03 -0.77
CA ARG A 23 -18.14 52.46 -0.93
C ARG A 23 -19.17 53.22 -1.77
N CYS A 24 -19.61 52.68 -2.90
CA CYS A 24 -20.61 53.30 -3.76
C CYS A 24 -21.97 53.39 -3.07
N TYR A 25 -22.37 52.36 -2.34
CA TYR A 25 -23.62 52.30 -1.59
C TYR A 25 -23.57 53.25 -0.38
N ALA A 26 -22.44 53.35 0.32
CA ALA A 26 -22.25 54.33 1.39
C ALA A 26 -22.31 55.77 0.85
N ALA A 27 -21.67 56.05 -0.28
CA ALA A 27 -21.72 57.35 -0.95
C ALA A 27 -23.14 57.71 -1.41
N PHE A 28 -23.84 56.76 -2.03
CA PHE A 28 -25.25 56.90 -2.43
C PHE A 28 -26.16 57.17 -1.22
N ALA A 29 -26.02 56.38 -0.15
CA ALA A 29 -26.79 56.58 1.08
C ALA A 29 -26.51 57.95 1.71
N GLY A 30 -25.27 58.45 1.60
CA GLY A 30 -24.88 59.79 2.03
C GLY A 30 -25.50 60.93 1.19
N TRP A 31 -25.82 60.65 -0.08
CA TRP A 31 -26.35 61.64 -1.04
C TRP A 31 -27.86 61.88 -0.91
N ILE A 32 -28.63 60.87 -0.50
CA ILE A 32 -30.09 60.97 -0.35
C ILE A 32 -30.52 61.63 0.97
N ALA A 33 -31.71 62.25 0.98
CA ALA A 33 -32.24 62.95 2.15
C ALA A 33 -32.49 61.98 3.33
N PRO A 34 -32.44 62.44 4.60
CA PRO A 34 -32.60 61.55 5.76
C PRO A 34 -33.90 60.74 5.77
N GLU A 35 -35.02 61.32 5.32
CA GLU A 35 -36.31 60.61 5.24
C GLU A 35 -36.35 59.62 4.07
N GLU A 36 -35.77 59.98 2.92
CA GLU A 36 -35.60 59.05 1.79
C GLU A 36 -34.70 57.86 2.16
N ARG A 37 -33.68 58.10 3.00
CA ARG A 37 -32.79 57.05 3.52
C ARG A 37 -33.54 56.06 4.42
N LYS A 38 -34.46 56.55 5.26
CA LYS A 38 -35.31 55.69 6.10
C LYS A 38 -36.30 54.90 5.25
N GLU A 39 -36.98 55.55 4.30
CA GLU A 39 -37.92 54.89 3.39
C GLU A 39 -37.23 53.81 2.56
N ARG A 40 -36.04 54.12 2.04
CA ARG A 40 -35.23 53.17 1.29
C ARG A 40 -34.78 52.00 2.15
N ALA A 41 -34.29 52.24 3.36
CA ALA A 41 -33.90 51.17 4.28
C ALA A 41 -35.07 50.24 4.58
N ARG A 42 -36.28 50.79 4.78
CA ARG A 42 -37.51 50.02 4.98
C ARG A 42 -37.86 49.17 3.76
N SER A 43 -37.92 49.77 2.57
CA SER A 43 -38.23 49.07 1.31
C SER A 43 -37.20 47.98 0.98
N GLU A 44 -35.92 48.23 1.25
CA GLU A 44 -34.86 47.23 1.07
C GLU A 44 -34.98 46.10 2.09
N SER A 45 -35.31 46.41 3.34
CA SER A 45 -35.56 45.42 4.40
C SER A 45 -36.75 44.53 4.05
N GLU A 46 -37.83 45.12 3.52
CA GLU A 46 -39.03 44.39 3.04
C GLU A 46 -38.67 43.45 1.88
N LEU A 47 -37.96 43.94 0.86
CA LEU A 47 -37.53 43.15 -0.30
C LEU A 47 -36.61 42.00 0.10
N VAL A 48 -35.63 42.28 0.97
CA VAL A 48 -34.71 41.27 1.51
C VAL A 48 -35.48 40.22 2.29
N SER A 49 -36.44 40.63 3.12
CA SER A 49 -37.22 39.71 3.95
C SER A 49 -38.16 38.85 3.11
N GLU A 50 -38.78 39.41 2.07
CA GLU A 50 -39.60 38.65 1.11
C GLU A 50 -38.76 37.61 0.36
N THR A 51 -37.62 38.03 -0.19
CA THR A 51 -36.67 37.12 -0.87
C THR A 51 -36.14 36.05 0.09
N ALA A 52 -35.85 36.42 1.34
CA ALA A 52 -35.40 35.48 2.36
C ALA A 52 -36.49 34.44 2.68
N ARG A 53 -37.76 34.85 2.80
CA ARG A 53 -38.87 33.90 3.01
C ARG A 53 -39.01 32.89 1.87
N GLU A 54 -38.72 33.28 0.63
CA GLU A 54 -38.75 32.35 -0.51
C GLU A 54 -37.59 31.35 -0.48
N LEU A 55 -36.43 31.78 0.04
CA LEU A 55 -35.22 30.94 0.17
C LEU A 55 -35.18 30.11 1.46
N LEU A 56 -35.99 30.41 2.48
CA LEU A 56 -36.15 29.59 3.69
C LEU A 56 -37.05 28.35 3.45
N ASP A 57 -36.80 27.69 2.33
CA ASP A 57 -37.25 26.35 1.96
C ASP A 57 -35.99 25.57 1.56
N ILE A 58 -35.75 24.40 2.17
CA ILE A 58 -34.44 23.74 2.05
C ILE A 58 -34.17 23.25 0.62
N GLU A 59 -35.20 22.87 -0.14
CA GLU A 59 -35.06 22.42 -1.52
C GLU A 59 -34.74 23.61 -2.43
N ARG A 60 -35.47 24.72 -2.26
CA ARG A 60 -35.19 25.96 -2.99
C ARG A 60 -33.81 26.52 -2.67
N PHE A 61 -33.42 26.50 -1.40
CA PHE A 61 -32.11 26.94 -0.95
C PHE A 61 -30.99 26.12 -1.60
N ASN A 62 -31.10 24.79 -1.58
CA ASN A 62 -30.12 23.90 -2.20
C ASN A 62 -30.04 24.14 -3.71
N GLY A 63 -31.18 24.23 -4.41
CA GLY A 63 -31.22 24.50 -5.84
C GLY A 63 -30.69 25.91 -6.21
N TRP A 64 -30.87 26.90 -5.35
CA TRP A 64 -30.25 28.22 -5.51
C TRP A 64 -28.73 28.14 -5.30
N ALA A 65 -28.27 27.46 -4.26
CA ALA A 65 -26.86 27.36 -3.94
C ALA A 65 -26.04 26.59 -4.99
N GLU A 66 -26.61 25.52 -5.55
CA GLU A 66 -25.99 24.73 -6.63
C GLU A 66 -25.79 25.55 -7.91
N ARG A 67 -26.72 26.45 -8.21
CA ARG A 67 -26.64 27.34 -9.39
C ARG A 67 -25.63 28.46 -9.22
N THR A 68 -25.58 29.06 -8.04
CA THR A 68 -24.78 30.27 -7.80
C THR A 68 -23.33 29.97 -7.46
N LYS A 69 -23.03 28.80 -6.87
CA LYS A 69 -21.68 28.35 -6.48
C LYS A 69 -20.86 29.43 -5.73
N LEU A 70 -21.54 30.30 -4.98
CA LEU A 70 -20.93 31.46 -4.30
C LEU A 70 -19.90 31.06 -3.25
N TYR A 71 -20.09 29.89 -2.63
CA TYR A 71 -19.18 29.33 -1.65
C TYR A 71 -18.58 28.03 -2.20
N PRO A 72 -17.24 27.90 -2.26
CA PRO A 72 -16.60 26.69 -2.75
C PRO A 72 -16.91 25.52 -1.82
N ALA A 73 -17.06 24.33 -2.40
CA ALA A 73 -17.20 23.10 -1.63
C ALA A 73 -15.86 22.71 -0.98
N VAL A 74 -15.93 22.05 0.18
CA VAL A 74 -14.77 21.41 0.80
C VAL A 74 -14.66 19.99 0.25
N THR A 75 -13.51 19.67 -0.33
CA THR A 75 -13.19 18.37 -0.92
C THR A 75 -11.93 17.80 -0.30
N TYR A 76 -11.77 16.47 -0.32
CA TYR A 76 -10.52 15.83 0.11
C TYR A 76 -9.31 16.34 -0.68
N ALA A 77 -9.47 16.52 -2.00
CA ALA A 77 -8.41 17.02 -2.87
C ALA A 77 -7.94 18.43 -2.45
N ALA A 78 -8.86 19.33 -2.08
CA ALA A 78 -8.50 20.66 -1.58
C ALA A 78 -7.72 20.61 -0.25
N LEU A 79 -7.93 19.56 0.54
CA LEU A 79 -7.22 19.31 1.80
C LEU A 79 -5.93 18.49 1.60
N GLY A 80 -5.61 18.07 0.37
CA GLY A 80 -4.48 17.19 0.08
C GLY A 80 -4.69 15.74 0.54
N VAL A 81 -5.94 15.34 0.84
CA VAL A 81 -6.32 13.96 1.11
C VAL A 81 -6.65 13.27 -0.22
N PRO A 82 -6.10 12.08 -0.47
CA PRO A 82 -6.33 11.38 -1.71
C PRO A 82 -7.70 10.76 -1.86
N ALA A 83 -8.41 11.16 -2.89
CA ALA A 83 -9.75 10.68 -3.13
C ALA A 83 -9.97 10.41 -4.62
N GLY A 84 -10.83 9.44 -4.92
CA GLY A 84 -11.35 9.24 -6.26
C GLY A 84 -12.32 10.35 -6.65
N GLU A 85 -12.70 10.39 -7.92
CA GLU A 85 -13.59 11.42 -8.48
C GLU A 85 -14.97 11.45 -7.81
N ASP A 86 -15.48 10.30 -7.36
CA ASP A 86 -16.79 10.16 -6.73
C ASP A 86 -16.80 10.39 -5.21
N ALA A 87 -15.69 10.86 -4.64
CA ALA A 87 -15.62 11.03 -3.20
C ALA A 87 -16.54 12.15 -2.70
N PRO A 88 -17.22 11.97 -1.55
CA PRO A 88 -18.17 12.96 -1.06
C PRO A 88 -17.47 14.30 -0.77
N ALA A 89 -18.18 15.38 -1.06
CA ALA A 89 -17.77 16.74 -0.76
C ALA A 89 -18.81 17.42 0.14
N VAL A 90 -18.36 18.36 0.96
CA VAL A 90 -19.28 19.24 1.69
C VAL A 90 -19.55 20.47 0.84
N SER A 91 -20.79 20.57 0.35
CA SER A 91 -21.26 21.73 -0.41
C SER A 91 -21.06 23.02 0.38
N GLY A 92 -20.56 24.07 -0.28
CA GLY A 92 -20.20 25.36 0.33
C GLY A 92 -21.23 26.01 1.27
N PRO A 93 -22.55 25.94 1.02
CA PRO A 93 -23.55 26.46 1.96
C PRO A 93 -23.48 25.81 3.34
N TYR A 94 -23.10 24.54 3.41
CA TYR A 94 -22.99 23.75 4.65
C TYR A 94 -21.57 23.79 5.21
N THR A 95 -20.88 24.91 5.02
CA THR A 95 -19.59 25.21 5.64
C THR A 95 -19.76 26.40 6.58
N ARG A 96 -18.79 26.66 7.44
CA ARG A 96 -18.73 27.84 8.29
C ARG A 96 -18.93 29.13 7.49
N ARG A 97 -18.23 29.26 6.36
CA ARG A 97 -18.34 30.45 5.49
C ARG A 97 -19.74 30.58 4.88
N GLY A 98 -20.37 29.47 4.50
CA GLY A 98 -21.75 29.46 4.00
C GLY A 98 -22.75 29.85 5.10
N TRP A 99 -22.61 29.29 6.29
CA TRP A 99 -23.44 29.61 7.45
C TRP A 99 -23.33 31.09 7.84
N GLU A 100 -22.12 31.58 8.11
CA GLU A 100 -21.85 32.96 8.54
C GLU A 100 -22.13 33.97 7.43
N GLY A 101 -21.94 33.59 6.17
CA GLY A 101 -22.09 34.49 5.03
C GLY A 101 -23.52 34.69 4.55
N ILE A 102 -24.30 33.61 4.43
CA ILE A 102 -25.65 33.70 3.85
C ILE A 102 -26.74 33.15 4.76
N VAL A 103 -26.58 31.97 5.33
CA VAL A 103 -27.71 31.28 5.97
C VAL A 103 -28.13 32.00 7.25
N SER A 104 -27.17 32.37 8.11
CA SER A 104 -27.44 33.14 9.32
C SER A 104 -28.07 34.50 8.99
N THR A 105 -27.67 35.12 7.88
CA THR A 105 -28.21 36.39 7.40
C THR A 105 -29.67 36.25 6.94
N LEU A 106 -29.99 35.22 6.15
CA LEU A 106 -31.37 34.92 5.71
C LEU A 106 -32.29 34.65 6.91
N VAL A 107 -31.81 33.87 7.88
CA VAL A 107 -32.57 33.59 9.11
C VAL A 107 -32.84 34.86 9.91
N ARG A 108 -31.81 35.71 10.08
CA ARG A 108 -31.96 37.01 10.77
C ARG A 108 -32.90 37.96 10.07
N ALA A 109 -32.92 37.97 8.73
CA ALA A 109 -33.80 38.82 7.95
C ALA A 109 -35.27 38.52 8.24
N VAL A 110 -35.64 37.25 8.25
CA VAL A 110 -37.02 36.84 8.50
C VAL A 110 -37.41 37.04 9.96
N ASP A 111 -36.51 36.72 10.91
CA ASP A 111 -36.73 36.97 12.35
C ASP A 111 -37.04 38.44 12.66
N ALA A 112 -36.36 39.38 12.00
CA ALA A 112 -36.56 40.82 12.20
C ALA A 112 -37.98 41.30 11.82
N THR A 113 -38.69 40.56 10.96
CA THR A 113 -40.04 40.93 10.51
C THR A 113 -41.17 40.34 11.35
N GLY A 114 -40.87 39.53 12.37
CA GLY A 114 -41.88 38.91 13.25
C GLY A 114 -42.87 37.97 12.55
N SER A 115 -42.64 37.63 11.28
CA SER A 115 -43.56 36.88 10.43
C SER A 115 -43.03 35.47 10.13
N SER A 116 -43.84 34.45 10.45
CA SER A 116 -43.61 33.01 10.20
C SER A 116 -42.55 32.30 11.06
N THR A 117 -42.85 32.05 12.34
CA THR A 117 -42.03 31.23 13.25
C THR A 117 -41.89 29.77 12.80
N GLU A 118 -42.95 29.17 12.24
CA GLU A 118 -42.98 27.73 11.95
C GLU A 118 -42.13 27.34 10.73
N ARG A 119 -42.22 28.07 9.61
CA ARG A 119 -41.40 27.80 8.40
C ARG A 119 -39.91 28.03 8.68
N VAL A 120 -39.57 29.09 9.42
CA VAL A 120 -38.19 29.38 9.82
C VAL A 120 -37.65 28.28 10.73
N ALA A 121 -38.45 27.82 11.70
CA ALA A 121 -38.06 26.71 12.58
C ALA A 121 -37.89 25.39 11.78
N ALA A 122 -38.80 25.09 10.84
CA ALA A 122 -38.68 23.93 9.96
C ALA A 122 -37.40 23.99 9.10
N PHE A 123 -37.10 25.15 8.50
CA PHE A 123 -35.87 25.37 7.75
C PHE A 123 -34.63 25.19 8.63
N ARG A 124 -34.59 25.79 9.83
CA ARG A 124 -33.45 25.65 10.77
C ARG A 124 -33.18 24.19 11.08
N ARG A 125 -34.21 23.42 11.43
CA ARG A 125 -34.08 21.99 11.71
C ARG A 125 -33.55 21.24 10.49
N ALA A 126 -34.15 21.42 9.32
CA ALA A 126 -33.72 20.76 8.08
C ALA A 126 -32.27 21.12 7.69
N TYR A 127 -31.90 22.40 7.83
CA TYR A 127 -30.56 22.88 7.56
C TYR A 127 -29.52 22.28 8.52
N VAL A 128 -29.79 22.30 9.83
CA VAL A 128 -28.90 21.72 10.85
C VAL A 128 -28.72 20.22 10.62
N THR A 129 -29.80 19.47 10.40
CA THR A 129 -29.73 18.04 10.06
C THR A 129 -28.86 17.83 8.81
N GLY A 130 -29.12 18.58 7.74
CA GLY A 130 -28.34 18.49 6.51
C GLY A 130 -26.87 18.90 6.67
N TYR A 131 -26.56 19.82 7.59
CA TYR A 131 -25.20 20.25 7.91
C TYR A 131 -24.45 19.13 8.61
N ASP A 132 -25.02 18.61 9.70
CA ASP A 132 -24.40 17.58 10.52
C ASP A 132 -24.24 16.27 9.73
N GLU A 133 -25.22 15.87 8.90
CA GLU A 133 -25.15 14.66 8.06
C GLU A 133 -24.04 14.72 7.01
N ARG A 134 -23.86 15.88 6.35
CA ARG A 134 -22.83 16.04 5.31
C ARG A 134 -21.42 15.94 5.91
N TRP A 135 -21.18 16.63 7.03
CA TRP A 135 -19.88 16.56 7.71
C TRP A 135 -19.61 15.18 8.32
N ARG A 136 -20.63 14.55 8.93
CA ARG A 136 -20.51 13.17 9.41
C ARG A 136 -20.18 12.20 8.27
N ARG A 137 -20.88 12.30 7.14
CA ARG A 137 -20.60 11.49 5.94
C ARG A 137 -19.19 11.72 5.42
N PHE A 138 -18.73 12.98 5.39
CA PHE A 138 -17.37 13.34 5.01
C PHE A 138 -16.32 12.73 5.96
N LEU A 139 -16.54 12.76 7.27
CA LEU A 139 -15.65 12.07 8.22
C LEU A 139 -15.60 10.56 7.95
N HIS A 140 -16.74 9.88 7.88
CA HIS A 140 -16.78 8.42 7.74
C HIS A 140 -16.27 7.92 6.39
N ALA A 141 -16.54 8.66 5.32
CA ALA A 141 -16.10 8.34 3.97
C ALA A 141 -14.66 8.75 3.67
N THR A 142 -13.90 9.26 4.66
CA THR A 142 -12.51 9.68 4.44
C THR A 142 -11.68 8.52 3.88
N PRO A 143 -11.12 8.64 2.67
CA PRO A 143 -10.28 7.61 2.07
C PRO A 143 -8.94 7.51 2.81
N MET A 144 -8.45 6.28 3.03
CA MET A 144 -7.19 6.04 3.76
C MET A 144 -6.31 5.01 3.03
N PRO A 145 -5.97 5.24 1.74
CA PRO A 145 -5.09 4.32 1.01
C PRO A 145 -3.67 4.33 1.61
N PRO A 146 -2.96 3.19 1.60
CA PRO A 146 -1.56 3.13 2.03
C PRO A 146 -0.65 3.95 1.11
N ARG A 147 0.25 4.75 1.69
CA ARG A 147 1.12 5.68 0.98
C ARG A 147 2.46 5.85 1.65
N ALA A 148 3.45 6.32 0.89
CA ALA A 148 4.72 6.78 1.41
C ALA A 148 4.82 8.30 1.23
N GLU A 149 4.67 9.05 2.32
CA GLU A 149 4.71 10.52 2.31
C GLU A 149 5.64 11.03 3.41
N ALA A 150 6.63 11.85 3.04
CA ALA A 150 7.59 12.39 3.99
C ALA A 150 7.02 13.52 4.86
N ASN A 151 5.98 14.23 4.37
CA ASN A 151 5.40 15.38 5.04
C ASN A 151 4.37 14.96 6.11
N VAL A 152 4.87 14.49 7.25
CA VAL A 152 4.04 14.00 8.36
C VAL A 152 3.19 15.12 8.97
N LYS A 153 3.82 16.23 9.39
CA LYS A 153 3.13 17.34 10.06
C LYS A 153 2.18 18.11 9.13
N GLY A 154 2.54 18.27 7.85
CA GLY A 154 1.71 18.92 6.84
C GLY A 154 0.74 17.99 6.13
N SER A 155 0.54 16.77 6.64
CA SER A 155 -0.34 15.77 6.04
C SER A 155 -1.76 16.31 5.81
N GLY A 156 -2.35 15.91 4.68
CA GLY A 156 -3.74 16.26 4.38
C GLY A 156 -4.74 15.78 5.43
N TYR A 157 -4.43 14.68 6.15
CA TYR A 157 -5.30 14.15 7.21
C TYR A 157 -5.36 15.06 8.44
N VAL A 158 -4.26 15.76 8.78
CA VAL A 158 -4.26 16.77 9.86
C VAL A 158 -5.14 17.94 9.46
N ARG A 159 -4.94 18.48 8.24
CA ARG A 159 -5.77 19.56 7.68
C ARG A 159 -7.24 19.18 7.58
N LEU A 160 -7.54 17.91 7.33
CA LEU A 160 -8.92 17.40 7.30
C LEU A 160 -9.57 17.45 8.68
N VAL A 161 -8.88 17.02 9.74
CA VAL A 161 -9.43 17.10 11.10
C VAL A 161 -9.60 18.56 11.54
N ASP A 162 -8.64 19.44 11.22
CA ASP A 162 -8.78 20.88 11.44
C ASP A 162 -10.02 21.44 10.72
N ALA A 163 -10.21 21.13 9.44
CA ALA A 163 -11.36 21.58 8.68
C ALA A 163 -12.69 21.07 9.26
N ILE A 164 -12.76 19.80 9.69
CA ILE A 164 -13.97 19.24 10.33
C ILE A 164 -14.23 19.97 11.65
N HIS A 165 -13.22 20.20 12.48
CA HIS A 165 -13.37 20.91 13.75
C HIS A 165 -13.86 22.35 13.51
N GLU A 166 -13.19 23.13 12.66
CA GLU A 166 -13.54 24.52 12.37
C GLU A 166 -14.99 24.68 11.87
N ASN A 167 -15.47 23.71 11.07
CA ASN A 167 -16.82 23.75 10.52
C ASN A 167 -17.88 23.16 11.46
N THR A 168 -17.51 22.36 12.46
CA THR A 168 -18.47 21.80 13.43
C THR A 168 -18.55 22.61 14.72
N ALA A 169 -17.53 23.41 15.03
CA ALA A 169 -17.49 24.35 16.15
C ALA A 169 -18.39 25.59 15.96
N VAL A 170 -19.02 25.75 14.80
CA VAL A 170 -19.90 26.90 14.53
C VAL A 170 -21.20 26.82 15.36
N ALA A 171 -21.64 27.98 15.85
CA ALA A 171 -22.90 28.12 16.55
C ALA A 171 -24.09 28.03 15.57
N LEU A 172 -24.57 26.82 15.33
CA LEU A 172 -25.79 26.57 14.57
C LEU A 172 -27.05 26.77 15.44
N PRO A 173 -28.20 27.11 14.84
CA PRO A 173 -29.45 27.35 15.57
C PRO A 173 -30.11 26.02 15.96
N ARG A 174 -29.50 25.30 16.89
CA ARG A 174 -29.92 23.97 17.35
C ARG A 174 -31.00 24.07 18.43
N ASP A 175 -32.02 23.22 18.34
CA ASP A 175 -33.02 23.02 19.39
C ASP A 175 -32.55 21.95 20.41
N GLY A 176 -31.26 21.97 20.81
CA GLY A 176 -30.68 20.97 21.70
C GLY A 176 -29.15 20.87 21.68
N ALA A 177 -28.62 19.85 22.36
CA ALA A 177 -27.19 19.55 22.38
C ALA A 177 -26.68 19.14 20.99
N PRO A 178 -25.40 19.39 20.66
CA PRO A 178 -24.80 18.90 19.42
C PRO A 178 -24.81 17.36 19.38
N PRO A 179 -24.80 16.74 18.19
CA PRO A 179 -24.63 15.31 18.06
C PRO A 179 -23.33 14.82 18.69
N ALA A 180 -23.37 13.66 19.35
CA ALA A 180 -22.22 13.10 20.09
C ALA A 180 -20.94 12.95 19.26
N TRP A 181 -21.02 12.80 17.93
CA TRP A 181 -19.83 12.72 17.07
C TRP A 181 -19.07 14.05 16.99
N ILE A 182 -19.76 15.20 17.12
CA ILE A 182 -19.15 16.53 17.17
C ILE A 182 -18.36 16.66 18.46
N ASP A 183 -18.89 16.17 19.58
CA ASP A 183 -18.19 16.19 20.87
C ASP A 183 -16.91 15.36 20.83
N VAL A 184 -16.89 14.24 20.10
CA VAL A 184 -15.68 13.45 19.88
C VAL A 184 -14.62 14.25 19.12
N VAL A 185 -15.01 14.96 18.04
CA VAL A 185 -14.08 15.83 17.29
C VAL A 185 -13.55 16.96 18.18
N ALA A 186 -14.42 17.62 18.94
CA ALA A 186 -14.05 18.71 19.84
C ALA A 186 -13.13 18.24 20.98
N ALA A 187 -13.35 17.03 21.51
CA ALA A 187 -12.48 16.45 22.54
C ALA A 187 -11.06 16.18 22.02
N VAL A 188 -10.94 15.68 20.79
CA VAL A 188 -9.66 15.43 20.10
C VAL A 188 -8.93 16.75 19.81
N HIS A 189 -9.64 17.75 19.30
CA HIS A 189 -9.04 19.04 18.92
C HIS A 189 -8.80 19.98 20.11
N ARG A 190 -9.09 19.55 21.34
CA ARG A 190 -8.97 20.40 22.52
C ARG A 190 -7.56 20.96 22.67
N THR A 191 -7.48 22.28 22.78
CA THR A 191 -6.21 23.05 22.91
C THR A 191 -5.86 23.40 24.35
N GLU A 192 -6.73 23.06 25.30
CA GLU A 192 -6.53 23.27 26.73
C GLU A 192 -6.47 21.92 27.48
N PRO A 193 -5.71 21.83 28.59
CA PRO A 193 -5.71 20.65 29.44
C PRO A 193 -7.10 20.35 30.00
N ALA A 194 -7.39 19.07 30.23
CA ALA A 194 -8.54 18.68 31.02
C ALA A 194 -8.17 18.69 32.52
N GLY A 195 -8.24 19.85 33.18
CA GLY A 195 -8.01 19.98 34.64
C GLY A 195 -6.78 20.80 35.03
N GLU A 196 -6.41 20.77 36.32
CA GLU A 196 -5.40 21.66 36.95
C GLU A 196 -3.97 21.09 37.07
N GLU A 197 -3.71 19.82 36.74
CA GLU A 197 -2.35 19.23 36.83
C GLU A 197 -1.75 18.98 35.44
N GLU A 198 -0.59 19.61 35.17
CA GLU A 198 0.51 19.34 34.20
C GLU A 198 0.27 18.60 32.86
N ALA A 199 -0.96 18.29 32.48
CA ALA A 199 -1.30 17.54 31.29
C ALA A 199 -1.16 18.46 30.08
N GLN A 200 -0.38 18.02 29.09
CA GLN A 200 -0.31 18.72 27.82
C GLN A 200 -1.68 18.67 27.13
N ALA A 201 -2.09 19.78 26.52
CA ALA A 201 -3.33 19.83 25.77
C ALA A 201 -3.33 18.76 24.66
N PRO A 202 -4.45 18.04 24.44
CA PRO A 202 -4.48 16.86 23.58
C PRO A 202 -4.02 17.13 22.13
N TRP A 203 -4.54 18.19 21.49
CA TRP A 203 -4.19 18.51 20.11
C TRP A 203 -2.74 19.02 19.95
N PRO A 204 -2.27 20.02 20.73
CA PRO A 204 -0.86 20.43 20.70
C PRO A 204 0.13 19.29 21.02
N GLY A 205 -0.20 18.39 21.96
CA GLY A 205 0.62 17.23 22.28
C GLY A 205 0.76 16.27 21.11
N TYR A 206 -0.33 15.98 20.40
CA TYR A 206 -0.29 15.19 19.17
C TYR A 206 0.55 15.85 18.07
N LEU A 207 0.40 17.16 17.85
CA LEU A 207 1.19 17.88 16.84
C LEU A 207 2.69 17.87 17.15
N ALA A 208 3.08 17.94 18.43
CA ALA A 208 4.47 17.83 18.85
C ALA A 208 5.06 16.43 18.54
N LEU A 209 4.27 15.36 18.73
CA LEU A 209 4.68 14.01 18.34
C LEU A 209 4.83 13.86 16.82
N LEU A 210 3.93 14.45 16.04
CA LEU A 210 4.07 14.47 14.57
C LEU A 210 5.31 15.24 14.11
N GLU A 211 5.70 16.29 14.83
CA GLU A 211 6.92 17.04 14.54
C GLU A 211 8.17 16.19 14.79
N GLN A 212 8.21 15.45 15.90
CA GLN A 212 9.29 14.49 16.17
C GLN A 212 9.39 13.42 15.09
N VAL A 213 8.26 12.78 14.75
CA VAL A 213 8.20 11.78 13.67
C VAL A 213 8.65 12.39 12.35
N GLY A 214 8.18 13.60 12.01
CA GLY A 214 8.57 14.32 10.80
C GLY A 214 10.07 14.59 10.71
N ALA A 215 10.72 14.94 11.83
CA ALA A 215 12.16 15.15 11.88
C ALA A 215 12.95 13.85 11.62
N GLU A 216 12.50 12.72 12.18
CA GLU A 216 13.11 11.41 11.93
C GLU A 216 12.91 10.97 10.47
N VAL A 217 11.72 11.18 9.91
CA VAL A 217 11.43 10.89 8.49
C VAL A 217 12.29 11.74 7.55
N ALA A 218 12.44 13.04 7.82
CA ALA A 218 13.30 13.92 7.03
C ALA A 218 14.77 13.44 7.06
N SER A 219 15.28 13.11 8.26
CA SER A 219 16.64 12.59 8.44
C SER A 219 16.86 11.26 7.70
N ALA A 220 15.89 10.35 7.77
CA ALA A 220 15.91 9.07 7.06
C ALA A 220 15.81 9.22 5.54
N SER A 221 15.12 10.25 5.05
CA SER A 221 14.96 10.51 3.61
C SER A 221 16.30 10.87 2.95
N GLU A 222 17.15 11.60 3.68
CA GLU A 222 18.47 12.06 3.22
C GLU A 222 19.57 11.02 3.46
N ASN A 223 19.39 10.12 4.44
CA ASN A 223 20.39 9.12 4.80
C ASN A 223 19.81 7.69 4.81
N PRO A 224 20.05 6.89 3.76
CA PRO A 224 19.56 5.52 3.66
C PRO A 224 19.98 4.58 4.78
N ALA A 225 21.16 4.79 5.39
CA ALA A 225 21.62 3.98 6.53
C ALA A 225 20.77 4.27 7.78
N LEU A 226 20.50 5.55 8.05
CA LEU A 226 19.59 5.94 9.13
C LEU A 226 18.17 5.45 8.89
N ALA A 227 17.69 5.43 7.64
CA ALA A 227 16.39 4.85 7.30
C ALA A 227 16.32 3.36 7.64
N LEU A 228 17.39 2.61 7.36
CA LEU A 228 17.48 1.19 7.71
C LEU A 228 17.50 0.98 9.22
N ASP A 229 18.31 1.74 9.96
CA ASP A 229 18.37 1.63 11.42
C ASP A 229 17.03 1.98 12.08
N LEU A 230 16.35 3.03 11.59
CA LEU A 230 15.02 3.40 12.05
C LEU A 230 13.97 2.33 11.71
N ALA A 231 14.02 1.73 10.52
CA ALA A 231 13.16 0.61 10.15
C ALA A 231 13.38 -0.61 11.06
N ARG A 232 14.64 -0.93 11.40
CA ARG A 232 14.99 -2.00 12.35
C ARG A 232 14.45 -1.70 13.75
N ALA A 233 14.59 -0.45 14.22
CA ALA A 233 14.05 -0.02 15.50
C ALA A 233 12.53 -0.13 15.54
N MET A 234 11.82 0.23 14.47
CA MET A 234 10.36 0.08 14.37
C MET A 234 9.90 -1.39 14.42
N ALA A 235 10.69 -2.32 13.85
CA ALA A 235 10.36 -3.75 13.84
C ALA A 235 10.50 -4.39 15.22
N GLN A 236 11.34 -3.84 16.09
CA GLN A 236 11.58 -4.37 17.43
C GLN A 236 10.55 -3.88 18.46
N PRO A 237 10.31 -4.61 19.57
CA PRO A 237 9.32 -4.24 20.58
C PRO A 237 9.54 -2.89 21.31
N GLY A 238 10.68 -2.24 21.10
CA GLY A 238 11.08 -1.03 21.81
C GLY A 238 10.20 0.20 21.55
N GLU A 239 10.42 1.25 22.35
CA GLU A 239 9.79 2.54 22.15
C GLU A 239 10.44 3.30 21.00
N THR A 240 9.66 3.64 19.97
CA THR A 240 10.04 4.55 18.88
C THR A 240 9.09 5.74 18.84
N SER A 241 9.51 6.85 18.22
CA SER A 241 8.65 8.03 18.01
C SER A 241 7.33 7.65 17.33
N PHE A 242 7.37 6.77 16.33
CA PHE A 242 6.21 6.25 15.61
C PHE A 242 5.25 5.50 16.53
N ARG A 243 5.76 4.58 17.36
CA ARG A 243 4.92 3.84 18.32
C ARG A 243 4.33 4.75 19.38
N LYS A 244 5.11 5.72 19.88
CA LYS A 244 4.62 6.75 20.83
C LYS A 244 3.48 7.57 20.21
N ALA A 245 3.64 8.01 18.96
CA ALA A 245 2.60 8.76 18.25
C ALA A 245 1.34 7.92 18.04
N LEU A 246 1.45 6.65 17.61
CA LEU A 246 0.28 5.77 17.44
C LEU A 246 -0.43 5.45 18.76
N LEU A 247 0.32 5.26 19.85
CA LEU A 247 -0.25 5.10 21.20
C LEU A 247 -0.96 6.37 21.65
N ALA A 248 -0.35 7.54 21.44
CA ALA A 248 -0.98 8.82 21.75
C ALA A 248 -2.28 9.03 20.97
N VAL A 249 -2.37 8.62 19.69
CA VAL A 249 -3.62 8.67 18.92
C VAL A 249 -4.73 7.81 19.55
N ARG A 250 -4.38 6.63 20.06
CA ARG A 250 -5.34 5.76 20.76
C ARG A 250 -5.92 6.45 22.00
N ASP A 251 -5.06 7.11 22.75
CA ASP A 251 -5.39 7.73 24.04
C ASP A 251 -6.05 9.13 23.86
N LEU A 252 -5.73 9.82 22.77
CA LEU A 252 -6.30 11.12 22.36
C LEU A 252 -7.79 11.04 22.04
N VAL A 253 -8.21 9.96 21.38
CA VAL A 253 -9.60 9.83 20.93
C VAL A 253 -10.44 9.15 22.03
N PRO A 254 -11.50 9.81 22.55
CA PRO A 254 -12.31 9.28 23.65
C PRO A 254 -12.84 7.87 23.39
N ALA A 255 -12.88 7.05 24.44
CA ALA A 255 -13.48 5.71 24.41
C ALA A 255 -15.02 5.76 24.52
N THR A 256 -15.58 6.88 24.98
CA THR A 256 -17.01 7.11 25.18
C THR A 256 -17.59 8.04 24.11
N GLY A 257 -18.90 7.96 23.85
CA GLY A 257 -19.59 8.75 22.82
C GLY A 257 -19.88 7.96 21.54
N ASP A 258 -19.77 8.60 20.36
CA ASP A 258 -20.02 7.96 19.06
C ASP A 258 -18.84 7.06 18.64
N ALA A 259 -18.93 5.76 18.98
CA ALA A 259 -17.85 4.79 18.78
C ALA A 259 -17.37 4.68 17.32
N ALA A 260 -18.28 4.81 16.35
CA ALA A 260 -17.95 4.74 14.93
C ALA A 260 -17.08 5.93 14.49
N SER A 261 -17.43 7.15 14.93
CA SER A 261 -16.65 8.35 14.62
C SER A 261 -15.32 8.36 15.36
N ALA A 262 -15.30 7.90 16.61
CA ALA A 262 -14.07 7.71 17.38
C ALA A 262 -13.11 6.73 16.68
N ALA A 263 -13.60 5.55 16.28
CA ALA A 263 -12.78 4.58 15.55
C ALA A 263 -12.23 5.17 14.24
N LYS A 264 -13.08 5.89 13.48
CA LYS A 264 -12.67 6.53 12.24
C LYS A 264 -11.61 7.61 12.46
N LEU A 265 -11.77 8.46 13.47
CA LEU A 265 -10.80 9.50 13.82
C LEU A 265 -9.46 8.89 14.23
N ARG A 266 -9.44 7.80 14.99
CA ARG A 266 -8.19 7.08 15.31
C ARG A 266 -7.48 6.62 14.04
N SER A 267 -8.21 6.07 13.07
CA SER A 267 -7.63 5.67 11.79
C SER A 267 -7.07 6.87 11.01
N ILE A 268 -7.84 7.96 10.89
CA ILE A 268 -7.41 9.18 10.18
C ILE A 268 -6.15 9.77 10.82
N LEU A 269 -6.11 9.89 12.15
CA LEU A 269 -4.98 10.46 12.89
C LEU A 269 -3.74 9.56 12.94
N SER A 270 -3.91 8.26 12.66
CA SER A 270 -2.79 7.33 12.50
C SER A 270 -2.10 7.49 11.14
N MET A 271 -2.83 7.93 10.10
CA MET A 271 -2.32 7.98 8.73
C MET A 271 -1.04 8.82 8.55
N PRO A 272 -0.90 10.04 9.11
CA PRO A 272 0.35 10.79 8.98
C PRO A 272 1.58 10.02 9.46
N VAL A 273 1.45 9.29 10.57
CA VAL A 273 2.52 8.47 11.15
C VAL A 273 2.81 7.25 10.29
N LEU A 274 1.76 6.57 9.82
CA LEU A 274 1.87 5.38 8.97
C LEU A 274 2.43 5.69 7.57
N ASP A 275 2.11 6.86 7.01
CA ASP A 275 2.60 7.30 5.71
C ASP A 275 4.08 7.74 5.81
N GLY A 276 4.45 8.40 6.91
CA GLY A 276 5.85 8.66 7.26
C GLY A 276 6.64 7.36 7.45
N ALA A 277 6.09 6.37 8.15
CA ALA A 277 6.74 5.08 8.35
C ALA A 277 6.94 4.35 7.02
N SER A 278 5.95 4.37 6.14
CA SER A 278 6.04 3.79 4.80
C SER A 278 7.11 4.48 3.96
N HIS A 279 7.30 5.80 4.13
CA HIS A 279 8.41 6.53 3.50
C HIS A 279 9.78 6.08 4.00
N VAL A 280 9.93 5.87 5.31
CA VAL A 280 11.15 5.32 5.92
C VAL A 280 11.42 3.90 5.41
N LEU A 281 10.39 3.05 5.37
CA LEU A 281 10.49 1.66 4.87
C LEU A 281 10.84 1.59 3.38
N ALA A 282 10.34 2.51 2.56
CA ALA A 282 10.76 2.63 1.17
C ALA A 282 12.23 3.08 1.06
N SER A 283 12.67 4.00 1.93
CA SER A 283 14.04 4.50 1.96
C SER A 283 15.04 3.48 2.51
N SER A 284 14.62 2.60 3.43
CA SER A 284 15.47 1.56 4.01
C SER A 284 15.91 0.51 2.98
N LEU A 285 15.14 0.30 1.90
CA LEU A 285 15.59 -0.52 0.76
C LEU A 285 16.90 -0.01 0.17
N ARG A 286 17.06 1.31 0.05
CA ARG A 286 18.33 1.91 -0.40
C ARG A 286 19.46 1.70 0.59
N GLY A 287 19.15 1.56 1.89
CA GLY A 287 20.11 1.21 2.93
C GLY A 287 20.53 -0.27 2.90
N LEU A 288 19.62 -1.17 2.49
CA LEU A 288 19.90 -2.60 2.29
C LEU A 288 20.67 -2.88 0.99
N GLU A 289 20.51 -2.03 -0.02
CA GLU A 289 21.06 -2.21 -1.36
C GLU A 289 22.59 -2.44 -1.39
N PRO A 290 23.44 -1.72 -0.64
CA PRO A 290 24.88 -1.98 -0.62
C PRO A 290 25.23 -3.39 -0.11
N ALA A 291 24.56 -3.85 0.96
CA ALA A 291 24.78 -5.19 1.51
C ALA A 291 24.27 -6.27 0.54
N TRP A 292 23.10 -6.05 -0.06
CA TRP A 292 22.53 -6.92 -1.09
C TRP A 292 23.49 -7.10 -2.27
N ARG A 293 24.00 -5.99 -2.81
CA ARG A 293 24.92 -6.01 -3.96
C ARG A 293 26.24 -6.68 -3.63
N ALA A 294 26.86 -6.30 -2.53
CA ALA A 294 28.17 -6.82 -2.13
C ALA A 294 28.14 -8.32 -1.80
N ARG A 295 27.05 -8.80 -1.16
CA ARG A 295 26.95 -10.19 -0.71
C ARG A 295 26.31 -11.12 -1.73
N ILE A 296 25.35 -10.61 -2.52
CA ILE A 296 24.49 -11.42 -3.40
C ILE A 296 24.54 -10.93 -4.84
N ALA A 297 24.00 -9.74 -5.13
CA ALA A 297 23.64 -9.34 -6.49
C ALA A 297 24.85 -9.33 -7.43
N ASP A 298 25.92 -8.60 -7.09
CA ASP A 298 27.08 -8.42 -7.96
C ASP A 298 28.00 -9.66 -7.95
N ARG A 299 27.93 -10.50 -6.91
CA ARG A 299 28.76 -11.73 -6.79
C ARG A 299 28.20 -12.89 -7.61
N PHE A 300 26.89 -12.97 -7.73
CA PHE A 300 26.18 -14.07 -8.38
C PHE A 300 25.37 -13.61 -9.59
N ASP A 301 25.70 -12.46 -10.19
CA ASP A 301 25.00 -11.86 -11.34
C ASP A 301 25.09 -12.68 -12.64
N ARG A 302 26.05 -13.61 -12.73
CA ARG A 302 26.34 -14.37 -13.94
C ARG A 302 25.52 -15.65 -14.04
N GLY A 303 24.75 -15.75 -15.13
CA GLY A 303 24.32 -17.00 -15.77
C GLY A 303 24.07 -18.22 -14.87
N GLN A 304 24.58 -19.38 -15.27
CA GLN A 304 24.57 -20.59 -14.45
C GLN A 304 25.76 -20.55 -13.47
N LEU A 305 25.49 -20.81 -12.19
CA LEU A 305 26.53 -21.01 -11.19
C LEU A 305 27.06 -22.45 -11.27
N ASP A 306 28.36 -22.62 -11.05
CA ASP A 306 28.94 -23.95 -10.84
C ASP A 306 28.57 -24.52 -9.46
N THR A 307 28.95 -25.77 -9.20
CA THR A 307 28.66 -26.45 -7.93
C THR A 307 29.15 -25.66 -6.72
N GLN A 308 30.32 -25.03 -6.81
CA GLN A 308 30.89 -24.26 -5.71
C GLN A 308 30.09 -22.97 -5.48
N GLY A 309 29.76 -22.22 -6.54
CA GLY A 309 28.93 -21.02 -6.46
C GLY A 309 27.54 -21.28 -5.89
N MET A 310 26.92 -22.43 -6.24
CA MET A 310 25.64 -22.84 -5.66
C MET A 310 25.71 -23.10 -4.15
N LEU A 311 26.78 -23.75 -3.67
CA LEU A 311 27.02 -23.96 -2.24
C LEU A 311 27.34 -22.65 -1.51
N GLU A 312 28.10 -21.75 -2.14
CA GLU A 312 28.42 -20.44 -1.59
C GLU A 312 27.19 -19.55 -1.44
N LEU A 313 26.24 -19.61 -2.37
CA LEU A 313 25.00 -18.83 -2.31
C LEU A 313 23.95 -19.46 -1.39
N TYR A 314 23.57 -20.72 -1.66
CA TYR A 314 22.41 -21.38 -1.05
C TYR A 314 22.75 -22.41 0.02
N GLY A 315 24.02 -22.80 0.17
CA GLY A 315 24.42 -23.79 1.17
C GLY A 315 24.13 -23.36 2.61
N ARG A 316 24.23 -24.31 3.55
CA ARG A 316 24.04 -24.02 4.98
C ARG A 316 25.05 -22.95 5.44
N GLY A 317 24.57 -21.82 5.93
CA GLY A 317 25.42 -20.68 6.28
C GLY A 317 26.06 -19.97 5.07
N GLY A 318 25.52 -20.20 3.88
CA GLY A 318 25.88 -19.52 2.64
C GLY A 318 25.53 -18.04 2.66
N ALA A 319 25.85 -17.34 1.57
CA ALA A 319 25.68 -15.89 1.46
C ALA A 319 24.22 -15.47 1.65
N LEU A 320 23.27 -16.21 1.08
CA LEU A 320 21.84 -15.88 1.21
C LEU A 320 21.33 -16.10 2.62
N ALA A 321 21.64 -17.25 3.24
CA ALA A 321 21.21 -17.54 4.62
C ALA A 321 21.72 -16.45 5.58
N LYS A 322 23.00 -16.07 5.47
CA LYS A 322 23.56 -14.98 6.29
C LYS A 322 22.93 -13.62 5.99
N PHE A 323 22.64 -13.30 4.73
CA PHE A 323 21.96 -12.04 4.41
C PHE A 323 20.54 -12.01 4.97
N LEU A 324 19.82 -13.14 4.91
CA LEU A 324 18.51 -13.28 5.54
C LEU A 324 18.61 -13.09 7.06
N ASP A 325 19.57 -13.72 7.72
CA ASP A 325 19.71 -13.63 9.18
C ASP A 325 20.21 -12.25 9.66
N ASP A 326 21.24 -11.70 9.02
CA ASP A 326 21.93 -10.48 9.46
C ASP A 326 21.17 -9.21 9.08
N ASP A 327 20.62 -9.16 7.85
CA ASP A 327 20.17 -7.91 7.23
C ASP A 327 18.65 -7.88 6.99
N LEU A 328 18.04 -9.01 6.61
CA LEU A 328 16.67 -9.06 6.11
C LEU A 328 15.63 -9.65 7.07
N GLY A 329 16.04 -10.36 8.12
CA GLY A 329 15.15 -11.21 8.92
C GLY A 329 14.03 -10.48 9.66
N LEU A 330 14.18 -9.16 9.86
CA LEU A 330 13.13 -8.29 10.42
C LEU A 330 12.10 -7.82 9.37
N PHE A 331 12.40 -7.99 8.09
CA PHE A 331 11.64 -7.44 6.96
C PHE A 331 11.10 -8.51 6.02
N TRP A 332 11.66 -9.72 6.05
CA TRP A 332 11.28 -10.83 5.17
C TRP A 332 11.25 -12.14 5.95
N GLY A 333 10.18 -12.91 5.75
CA GLY A 333 9.99 -14.23 6.34
C GLY A 333 9.44 -15.24 5.34
N ASP A 334 8.99 -16.39 5.84
CA ASP A 334 8.52 -17.51 5.01
C ASP A 334 7.31 -17.16 4.11
N GLN A 335 6.52 -16.16 4.49
CA GLN A 335 5.32 -15.72 3.75
C GLN A 335 5.55 -14.41 2.97
N GLY A 336 6.80 -13.97 2.85
CA GLY A 336 7.18 -12.73 2.18
C GLY A 336 7.48 -11.59 3.15
N ALA A 337 7.16 -10.36 2.75
CA ALA A 337 7.46 -9.17 3.52
C ALA A 337 6.72 -9.15 4.87
N ILE A 338 7.45 -8.90 5.95
CA ILE A 338 6.92 -8.83 7.31
C ILE A 338 6.44 -7.40 7.61
N PRO A 339 5.21 -7.21 8.14
CA PRO A 339 4.78 -5.91 8.64
C PRO A 339 5.67 -5.44 9.80
N VAL A 340 6.25 -4.25 9.65
CA VAL A 340 7.15 -3.62 10.62
C VAL A 340 6.38 -2.77 11.64
N ILE A 341 5.37 -2.05 11.17
CA ILE A 341 4.52 -1.20 12.03
C ILE A 341 3.09 -1.19 11.50
N ALA A 342 2.15 -1.57 12.36
CA ALA A 342 0.77 -1.86 11.97
C ALA A 342 0.72 -2.82 10.76
N ASP A 343 0.23 -2.37 9.61
CA ASP A 343 0.14 -3.11 8.36
C ASP A 343 1.25 -2.75 7.35
N ARG A 344 2.22 -1.89 7.73
CA ARG A 344 3.26 -1.37 6.83
C ARG A 344 4.47 -2.29 6.78
N ALA A 345 4.86 -2.69 5.57
CA ALA A 345 6.03 -3.53 5.30
C ALA A 345 7.00 -2.83 4.34
N VAL A 346 8.23 -3.34 4.26
CA VAL A 346 9.22 -2.88 3.28
C VAL A 346 8.73 -3.21 1.86
N PRO A 347 8.67 -2.24 0.93
CA PRO A 347 8.06 -2.43 -0.39
C PRO A 347 9.04 -3.06 -1.39
N PHE A 348 9.40 -4.32 -1.20
CA PHE A 348 10.26 -5.06 -2.13
C PHE A 348 9.70 -5.07 -3.56
N GLY A 349 10.57 -4.89 -4.56
CA GLY A 349 10.19 -4.99 -5.96
C GLY A 349 9.71 -6.40 -6.31
N ALA A 350 8.78 -6.52 -7.26
CA ALA A 350 8.16 -7.81 -7.61
C ALA A 350 9.19 -8.89 -7.99
N ASP A 351 10.23 -8.53 -8.75
CA ASP A 351 11.30 -9.44 -9.14
C ASP A 351 12.16 -9.88 -7.95
N ALA A 352 12.47 -8.96 -7.04
CA ALA A 352 13.20 -9.24 -5.80
C ALA A 352 12.41 -10.15 -4.87
N ALA A 353 11.13 -9.83 -4.64
CA ALA A 353 10.22 -10.64 -3.84
C ALA A 353 10.10 -12.06 -4.41
N ALA A 354 9.87 -12.19 -5.72
CA ALA A 354 9.75 -13.49 -6.37
C ALA A 354 11.07 -14.28 -6.37
N TRP A 355 12.22 -13.59 -6.44
CA TRP A 355 13.51 -14.23 -6.32
C TRP A 355 13.77 -14.72 -4.90
N LEU A 356 13.53 -13.88 -3.88
CA LEU A 356 13.72 -14.22 -2.46
C LEU A 356 12.85 -15.41 -2.04
N ASP A 357 11.60 -15.49 -2.50
CA ASP A 357 10.70 -16.61 -2.22
C ASP A 357 11.24 -17.96 -2.77
N ARG A 358 11.65 -17.97 -4.05
CA ARG A 358 12.26 -19.16 -4.67
C ARG A 358 13.58 -19.52 -4.00
N ALA A 359 14.44 -18.53 -3.80
CA ALA A 359 15.76 -18.69 -3.23
C ALA A 359 15.71 -19.19 -1.78
N GLY A 360 14.79 -18.66 -0.97
CA GLY A 360 14.52 -19.13 0.38
C GLY A 360 14.01 -20.57 0.42
N THR A 361 13.19 -20.98 -0.56
CA THR A 361 12.78 -22.38 -0.70
C THR A 361 13.99 -23.29 -0.96
N ILE A 362 14.92 -22.87 -1.82
CA ILE A 362 16.15 -23.62 -2.10
C ILE A 362 17.01 -23.75 -0.83
N VAL A 363 17.26 -22.65 -0.12
CA VAL A 363 18.03 -22.65 1.14
C VAL A 363 17.40 -23.60 2.16
N ARG A 364 16.10 -23.49 2.40
CA ARG A 364 15.39 -24.35 3.36
C ARG A 364 15.49 -25.82 2.98
N MET A 365 15.36 -26.16 1.69
CA MET A 365 15.51 -27.55 1.24
C MET A 365 16.93 -28.08 1.46
N LEU A 366 17.95 -27.26 1.22
CA LEU A 366 19.35 -27.60 1.48
C LEU A 366 19.64 -27.75 2.98
N GLU A 367 19.09 -26.88 3.82
CA GLU A 367 19.34 -26.88 5.26
C GLU A 367 18.65 -28.04 5.99
N THR A 368 17.41 -28.34 5.60
CA THR A 368 16.60 -29.42 6.19
C THR A 368 16.91 -30.80 5.61
N GLY A 369 17.65 -30.87 4.49
CA GLY A 369 17.87 -32.10 3.75
C GLY A 369 16.56 -32.68 3.20
N ALA A 370 15.61 -31.81 2.82
CA ALA A 370 14.29 -32.19 2.36
C ALA A 370 14.38 -33.18 1.19
N ARG A 371 13.58 -34.25 1.26
CA ARG A 371 13.54 -35.32 0.26
C ARG A 371 12.31 -35.20 -0.62
N VAL A 372 12.51 -35.22 -1.93
CA VAL A 372 11.43 -35.16 -2.92
C VAL A 372 11.22 -36.54 -3.52
N PRO A 373 10.03 -37.14 -3.39
CA PRO A 373 9.73 -38.41 -4.06
C PRO A 373 9.62 -38.19 -5.57
N VAL A 374 10.37 -38.98 -6.32
CA VAL A 374 10.38 -38.97 -7.78
C VAL A 374 10.04 -40.37 -8.29
N VAL A 375 9.14 -40.44 -9.25
CA VAL A 375 8.84 -41.66 -10.00
C VAL A 375 9.25 -41.44 -11.44
N MET A 376 10.20 -42.22 -11.94
CA MET A 376 10.78 -42.06 -13.25
C MET A 376 10.58 -43.31 -14.11
N GLU A 377 10.12 -43.10 -15.33
CA GLU A 377 9.91 -44.13 -16.34
C GLU A 377 10.45 -43.60 -17.67
N GLY A 378 11.38 -44.33 -18.29
CA GLY A 378 11.88 -43.95 -19.61
C GLY A 378 11.02 -44.55 -20.73
N ILE A 379 10.71 -43.71 -21.72
CA ILE A 379 10.02 -44.10 -22.96
C ILE A 379 11.08 -44.45 -24.01
N PRO A 380 10.98 -45.57 -24.76
CA PRO A 380 12.01 -46.03 -25.69
C PRO A 380 12.59 -44.91 -26.57
N ALA A 381 13.91 -44.83 -26.59
CA ALA A 381 14.65 -43.83 -27.36
C ALA A 381 14.48 -44.00 -28.87
N THR A 382 14.50 -42.89 -29.62
CA THR A 382 14.44 -42.92 -31.09
C THR A 382 15.62 -42.18 -31.71
N THR A 383 16.28 -42.81 -32.68
CA THR A 383 17.28 -42.13 -33.51
C THR A 383 16.58 -41.25 -34.53
N THR A 384 16.89 -39.95 -34.52
CA THR A 384 16.34 -38.96 -35.46
C THR A 384 17.28 -38.64 -36.62
N ARG A 385 18.58 -38.92 -36.47
CA ARG A 385 19.61 -38.78 -37.51
C ARG A 385 20.73 -39.81 -37.28
N GLY A 386 21.31 -40.34 -38.37
CA GLY A 386 22.39 -41.33 -38.33
C GLY A 386 21.89 -42.78 -38.49
N SER A 387 22.81 -43.72 -38.66
CA SER A 387 22.52 -45.15 -38.87
C SER A 387 22.49 -45.98 -37.58
N ILE A 388 22.85 -45.38 -36.44
CA ILE A 388 22.91 -46.07 -35.15
C ILE A 388 21.51 -46.22 -34.57
N LYS A 389 21.15 -47.44 -34.14
CA LYS A 389 19.91 -47.69 -33.37
C LYS A 389 20.23 -47.68 -31.88
N VAL A 390 19.35 -47.14 -31.03
CA VAL A 390 19.58 -47.18 -29.58
C VAL A 390 19.36 -48.60 -29.05
N ALA A 391 20.39 -49.18 -28.43
CA ALA A 391 20.32 -50.49 -27.81
C ALA A 391 19.78 -50.40 -26.38
N ARG A 392 20.38 -49.49 -25.60
CA ARG A 392 20.02 -49.20 -24.21
C ARG A 392 20.56 -47.84 -23.77
N ARG A 393 19.85 -47.19 -22.85
CA ARG A 393 20.37 -46.06 -22.07
C ARG A 393 20.41 -46.38 -20.58
N GLU A 394 21.35 -45.74 -19.90
CA GLU A 394 21.53 -45.82 -18.48
C GLU A 394 21.59 -44.40 -17.89
N LEU A 395 20.64 -44.09 -17.01
CA LEU A 395 20.62 -42.86 -16.23
C LEU A 395 20.99 -43.21 -14.79
N ARG A 396 22.15 -42.73 -14.35
CA ARG A 396 22.68 -42.98 -13.01
C ARG A 396 22.69 -41.68 -12.21
N LEU A 397 22.01 -41.69 -11.08
CA LEU A 397 22.05 -40.65 -10.06
C LEU A 397 22.80 -41.21 -8.84
N THR A 398 23.90 -40.57 -8.49
CA THR A 398 24.74 -40.94 -7.35
C THR A 398 24.42 -40.00 -6.20
N CYS A 399 24.07 -40.58 -5.05
CA CYS A 399 23.81 -39.85 -3.82
C CYS A 399 24.81 -40.24 -2.74
N SER A 400 25.10 -39.31 -1.84
CA SER A 400 25.86 -39.60 -0.63
C SER A 400 25.03 -40.56 0.26
N ASP A 401 25.71 -41.50 0.90
CA ASP A 401 25.16 -42.55 1.79
C ASP A 401 24.12 -41.96 2.79
N PRO A 402 22.97 -42.61 3.10
CA PRO A 402 22.65 -44.04 2.94
C PRO A 402 21.65 -44.39 1.83
N GLN A 403 21.55 -43.59 0.76
CA GLN A 403 20.66 -43.95 -0.37
C GLN A 403 21.40 -44.79 -1.41
N PRO A 404 20.83 -45.94 -1.87
CA PRO A 404 21.40 -46.66 -3.00
C PRO A 404 21.35 -45.76 -4.24
N ALA A 405 22.47 -45.69 -4.98
CA ALA A 405 22.53 -44.98 -6.24
C ALA A 405 21.36 -45.41 -7.15
N PHE A 406 20.59 -44.45 -7.64
CA PHE A 406 19.52 -44.72 -8.59
C PHE A 406 20.16 -45.01 -9.95
N VAL A 407 19.85 -46.18 -10.50
CA VAL A 407 20.24 -46.55 -11.86
C VAL A 407 18.99 -46.97 -12.60
N TYR A 408 18.61 -46.18 -13.59
CA TYR A 408 17.61 -46.56 -14.57
C TYR A 408 18.32 -47.16 -15.78
N THR A 409 17.88 -48.34 -16.22
CA THR A 409 18.33 -48.98 -17.45
C THR A 409 17.14 -49.29 -18.34
N GLU A 410 17.25 -48.95 -19.63
CA GLU A 410 16.22 -49.23 -20.62
C GLU A 410 15.90 -50.73 -20.71
N GLY A 411 14.62 -51.08 -20.83
CA GLY A 411 14.14 -52.47 -20.82
C GLY A 411 13.60 -52.96 -19.47
N GLY A 412 13.75 -52.18 -18.40
CA GLY A 412 13.06 -52.41 -17.13
C GLY A 412 11.54 -52.20 -17.26
N ARG A 413 10.72 -53.22 -16.96
CA ARG A 413 9.26 -53.17 -17.11
C ARG A 413 8.50 -52.33 -16.06
N ARG A 414 9.18 -51.62 -15.15
CA ARG A 414 8.54 -50.94 -14.02
C ARG A 414 9.07 -49.50 -13.83
N PRO A 415 8.21 -48.53 -13.48
CA PRO A 415 8.65 -47.21 -13.03
C PRO A 415 9.59 -47.33 -11.84
N HIS A 416 10.69 -46.58 -11.85
CA HIS A 416 11.64 -46.54 -10.76
C HIS A 416 11.28 -45.41 -9.80
N ARG A 417 11.26 -45.71 -8.50
CA ARG A 417 10.96 -44.72 -7.45
C ARG A 417 12.22 -44.44 -6.64
N PHE A 418 12.47 -43.17 -6.36
CA PHE A 418 13.56 -42.75 -5.48
C PHE A 418 13.22 -41.46 -4.75
N LEU A 419 13.99 -41.17 -3.71
CA LEU A 419 13.87 -39.93 -2.93
C LEU A 419 15.05 -39.03 -3.28
N TRP A 420 14.82 -38.05 -4.14
CA TRP A 420 15.85 -37.08 -4.44
C TRP A 420 16.14 -36.22 -3.22
N SER A 421 17.42 -35.97 -2.93
CA SER A 421 17.88 -34.94 -2.00
C SER A 421 19.08 -34.21 -2.62
N PRO A 422 19.49 -33.05 -2.07
CA PRO A 422 20.71 -32.38 -2.48
C PRO A 422 22.00 -33.22 -2.35
N ASP A 423 21.97 -34.29 -1.56
CA ASP A 423 23.09 -35.24 -1.46
C ASP A 423 23.26 -36.08 -2.73
N CYS A 424 22.26 -36.10 -3.62
CA CYS A 424 22.29 -36.68 -4.96
C CYS A 424 23.07 -35.78 -5.93
N ASN A 425 24.38 -35.75 -5.71
CA ASN A 425 25.28 -34.73 -6.23
C ASN A 425 25.94 -35.07 -7.57
N ALA A 426 25.62 -36.20 -8.20
CA ALA A 426 26.14 -36.50 -9.52
C ALA A 426 25.12 -37.27 -10.36
N LEU A 427 24.98 -36.86 -11.61
CA LEU A 427 24.14 -37.52 -12.60
C LEU A 427 24.95 -37.83 -13.85
N GLU A 428 24.79 -39.04 -14.37
CA GLU A 428 25.41 -39.48 -15.62
C GLU A 428 24.35 -40.17 -16.49
N LEU A 429 24.23 -39.73 -17.74
CA LEU A 429 23.41 -40.39 -18.75
C LEU A 429 24.34 -40.97 -19.82
N ARG A 430 24.32 -42.30 -19.92
CA ARG A 430 25.05 -43.09 -20.90
C ARG A 430 24.07 -43.66 -21.92
N VAL A 431 24.42 -43.60 -23.20
CA VAL A 431 23.64 -44.19 -24.30
C VAL A 431 24.53 -45.16 -25.06
N VAL A 432 24.04 -46.39 -25.24
CA VAL A 432 24.69 -47.43 -26.03
C VAL A 432 23.84 -47.68 -27.27
N GLY A 433 24.45 -47.55 -28.44
CA GLY A 433 23.83 -47.81 -29.72
C GLY A 433 24.32 -49.11 -30.36
N LEU A 434 23.63 -49.56 -31.41
CA LEU A 434 24.05 -50.59 -32.33
C LEU A 434 24.49 -49.94 -33.63
N ASP A 435 25.70 -50.25 -34.07
CA ASP A 435 26.21 -49.79 -35.36
C ASP A 435 25.68 -50.62 -36.54
N ALA A 436 26.24 -50.42 -37.74
CA ALA A 436 25.81 -51.13 -38.95
C ALA A 436 26.07 -52.66 -38.90
N ASN A 437 27.01 -53.11 -38.08
CA ASN A 437 27.34 -54.52 -37.87
C ASN A 437 26.54 -55.15 -36.72
N ASN A 438 25.68 -54.38 -36.06
CA ASN A 438 25.02 -54.70 -34.79
C ASN A 438 25.98 -54.85 -33.60
N ASP A 439 27.15 -54.22 -33.66
CA ASP A 439 28.05 -54.16 -32.51
C ASP A 439 27.59 -53.05 -31.55
N GLU A 440 27.65 -53.33 -30.23
CA GLU A 440 27.34 -52.31 -29.21
C GLU A 440 28.45 -51.25 -29.16
N VAL A 441 28.08 -50.01 -29.40
CA VAL A 441 28.98 -48.85 -29.32
C VAL A 441 28.42 -47.83 -28.33
N GLU A 442 29.23 -47.46 -27.35
CA GLU A 442 28.90 -46.38 -26.43
C GLU A 442 29.03 -45.03 -27.15
N LEU A 443 27.96 -44.23 -27.11
CA LEU A 443 27.94 -42.92 -27.75
C LEU A 443 28.57 -41.86 -26.86
N ARG A 444 29.47 -41.05 -27.44
CA ARG A 444 30.22 -40.00 -26.74
C ARG A 444 29.93 -38.61 -27.33
N PRO A 445 29.88 -37.55 -26.49
CA PRO A 445 30.18 -37.54 -25.05
C PRO A 445 29.01 -38.07 -24.18
N ARG A 446 29.32 -38.52 -22.96
CA ARG A 446 28.31 -38.79 -21.93
C ARG A 446 27.78 -37.47 -21.39
N LEU A 447 26.49 -37.42 -21.10
CA LEU A 447 25.91 -36.26 -20.44
C LEU A 447 26.12 -36.40 -18.92
N ARG A 448 26.74 -35.40 -18.30
CA ARG A 448 27.15 -35.44 -16.89
C ARG A 448 26.82 -34.13 -16.20
N TYR A 449 26.27 -34.24 -15.00
CA TYR A 449 26.02 -33.11 -14.10
C TYR A 449 26.60 -33.43 -12.73
N ALA A 450 27.04 -32.39 -12.02
CA ALA A 450 27.65 -32.50 -10.71
C ALA A 450 27.12 -31.42 -9.78
N GLY A 451 27.20 -31.67 -8.48
CA GLY A 451 26.70 -30.82 -7.43
C GLY A 451 25.25 -31.11 -7.01
N PRO A 452 24.77 -30.42 -5.96
CA PRO A 452 23.47 -30.69 -5.33
C PRO A 452 22.26 -30.48 -6.24
N PHE A 453 22.45 -29.89 -7.42
CA PHE A 453 21.41 -29.63 -8.43
C PHE A 453 21.56 -30.48 -9.70
N ALA A 454 22.43 -31.50 -9.70
CA ALA A 454 22.69 -32.34 -10.87
C ALA A 454 21.42 -32.90 -11.54
N PHE A 455 20.43 -33.33 -10.74
CA PHE A 455 19.16 -33.81 -11.27
C PHE A 455 18.17 -32.69 -11.66
N PRO A 456 17.95 -31.64 -10.84
CA PRO A 456 17.25 -30.43 -11.29
C PRO A 456 17.76 -29.84 -12.61
N ASP A 457 19.08 -29.73 -12.80
CA ASP A 457 19.69 -29.18 -14.01
C ASP A 457 19.41 -30.07 -15.23
N PHE A 458 19.57 -31.38 -15.08
CA PHE A 458 19.18 -32.36 -16.09
C PHE A 458 17.72 -32.21 -16.52
N LEU A 459 16.80 -32.04 -15.55
CA LEU A 459 15.37 -31.85 -15.83
C LEU A 459 15.07 -30.51 -16.54
N ASN A 460 15.90 -29.49 -16.32
CA ASN A 460 15.71 -28.16 -16.90
C ASN A 460 16.20 -28.04 -18.34
N GLU A 461 17.19 -28.83 -18.75
CA GLU A 461 17.58 -28.95 -20.16
C GLU A 461 16.54 -29.66 -21.03
N ALA A 462 15.61 -30.37 -20.39
CA ALA A 462 14.53 -31.07 -21.07
C ALA A 462 13.46 -30.10 -21.61
N ARG A 463 12.97 -30.38 -22.82
CA ARG A 463 11.74 -29.80 -23.32
C ARG A 463 10.54 -30.46 -22.63
N PRO A 464 9.65 -29.70 -21.96
CA PRO A 464 8.42 -30.27 -21.41
C PRO A 464 7.46 -30.63 -22.55
N VAL A 465 6.97 -31.88 -22.54
CA VAL A 465 5.94 -32.40 -23.47
C VAL A 465 4.57 -32.38 -22.78
N SER A 466 4.52 -32.69 -21.48
CA SER A 466 3.36 -32.54 -20.60
C SER A 466 3.85 -32.27 -19.17
N ARG A 467 2.93 -32.20 -18.19
CA ARG A 467 3.26 -31.92 -16.78
C ARG A 467 4.39 -32.78 -16.22
N ASP A 468 4.35 -34.08 -16.50
CA ASP A 468 5.33 -35.06 -15.99
C ASP A 468 6.15 -35.69 -17.11
N ARG A 469 6.04 -35.24 -18.37
CA ARG A 469 6.77 -35.83 -19.50
C ARG A 469 7.78 -34.85 -20.07
N TYR A 470 9.01 -35.30 -20.17
CA TYR A 470 10.17 -34.51 -20.53
C TYR A 470 10.93 -35.15 -21.68
N ARG A 471 11.45 -34.33 -22.59
CA ARG A 471 12.13 -34.76 -23.82
C ARG A 471 13.48 -34.09 -23.96
N TRP A 472 14.49 -34.87 -24.29
CA TRP A 472 15.85 -34.41 -24.59
C TRP A 472 16.18 -34.78 -26.04
N ARG A 473 16.97 -33.93 -26.68
CA ARG A 473 17.61 -34.23 -27.95
C ARG A 473 19.11 -34.19 -27.73
N LEU A 474 19.77 -35.33 -27.93
CA LEU A 474 21.21 -35.48 -27.75
C LEU A 474 21.86 -35.67 -29.12
N ASP A 475 22.85 -34.82 -29.40
CA ASP A 475 23.64 -34.91 -30.62
C ASP A 475 25.03 -35.50 -30.28
N TYR A 476 25.44 -36.50 -31.07
CA TYR A 476 26.69 -37.23 -30.90
C TYR A 476 27.58 -37.00 -32.14
N PRO A 477 28.48 -36.00 -32.10
CA PRO A 477 29.26 -35.59 -33.27
C PRO A 477 30.17 -36.69 -33.82
N GLU A 478 30.79 -37.48 -32.93
CA GLU A 478 31.73 -38.55 -33.31
C GLU A 478 31.07 -39.65 -34.15
N SER A 479 29.80 -39.94 -33.88
CA SER A 479 29.01 -40.94 -34.61
C SER A 479 28.07 -40.34 -35.66
N GLY A 480 27.95 -39.01 -35.72
CA GLY A 480 26.98 -38.29 -36.54
C GLY A 480 25.51 -38.56 -36.18
N ALA A 481 25.26 -39.17 -35.01
CA ALA A 481 23.92 -39.57 -34.59
C ALA A 481 23.20 -38.45 -33.81
N SER A 482 21.88 -38.38 -33.94
CA SER A 482 21.01 -37.55 -33.09
C SER A 482 19.93 -38.43 -32.51
N ILE A 483 19.76 -38.40 -31.19
CA ILE A 483 18.85 -39.28 -30.46
C ILE A 483 17.87 -38.43 -29.66
N GLU A 484 16.60 -38.77 -29.79
CA GLU A 484 15.53 -38.21 -28.96
C GLU A 484 15.22 -39.20 -27.83
N LEU A 485 15.28 -38.68 -26.59
CA LEU A 485 15.02 -39.41 -25.37
C LEU A 485 13.83 -38.80 -24.66
N GLU A 486 12.99 -39.65 -24.07
CA GLU A 486 11.91 -39.18 -23.22
C GLU A 486 11.85 -39.92 -21.90
N TYR A 487 11.43 -39.18 -20.87
CA TYR A 487 11.15 -39.69 -19.54
C TYR A 487 9.82 -39.12 -19.02
N VAL A 488 9.02 -39.98 -18.41
CA VAL A 488 7.95 -39.59 -17.50
C VAL A 488 8.55 -39.50 -16.10
N ALA A 489 8.52 -38.33 -15.47
CA ALA A 489 9.09 -38.07 -14.17
C ALA A 489 8.07 -37.35 -13.26
N GLN A 490 7.28 -38.12 -12.51
CA GLN A 490 6.34 -37.56 -11.53
C GLN A 490 7.12 -36.96 -10.36
N GLY A 491 6.73 -35.76 -9.91
CA GLY A 491 7.44 -35.01 -8.87
C GLY A 491 8.60 -34.14 -9.40
N ALA A 492 9.00 -34.30 -10.66
CA ALA A 492 10.05 -33.51 -11.29
C ALA A 492 9.72 -32.02 -11.38
N GLN A 493 8.44 -31.65 -11.46
CA GLN A 493 7.99 -30.25 -11.44
C GLN A 493 8.51 -29.47 -10.22
N THR A 494 8.53 -30.11 -9.04
CA THR A 494 9.03 -29.50 -7.80
C THR A 494 10.53 -29.28 -7.87
N LEU A 495 11.25 -30.20 -8.52
CA LEU A 495 12.71 -30.13 -8.67
C LEU A 495 13.14 -29.14 -9.74
N ARG A 496 12.39 -29.00 -10.83
CA ARG A 496 12.64 -27.98 -11.85
C ARG A 496 12.50 -26.56 -11.29
N ALA A 497 11.63 -26.37 -10.31
CA ALA A 497 11.48 -25.08 -9.62
C ALA A 497 12.73 -24.68 -8.81
N LEU A 498 13.65 -25.61 -8.54
CA LEU A 498 14.91 -25.37 -7.82
C LEU A 498 16.04 -24.83 -8.70
N GLN A 499 15.73 -24.42 -9.93
CA GLN A 499 16.71 -23.82 -10.83
C GLN A 499 17.24 -22.51 -10.25
N HIS A 500 18.57 -22.38 -10.23
CA HIS A 500 19.17 -21.08 -10.01
C HIS A 500 18.69 -20.07 -11.05
N ARG A 501 18.30 -18.90 -10.57
CA ARG A 501 18.16 -17.71 -11.40
C ARG A 501 19.09 -16.64 -10.85
N PRO A 502 19.75 -15.86 -11.72
CA PRO A 502 20.54 -14.73 -11.25
C PRO A 502 19.71 -13.83 -10.32
N PRO A 503 20.28 -13.37 -9.20
CA PRO A 503 19.63 -12.40 -8.34
C PRO A 503 19.35 -11.11 -9.10
N PRO A 504 18.23 -10.43 -8.81
CA PRO A 504 17.98 -9.12 -9.38
C PRO A 504 19.04 -8.12 -8.89
N SER A 505 19.41 -7.18 -9.76
CA SER A 505 20.42 -6.17 -9.45
C SER A 505 19.99 -5.17 -8.36
N SER A 506 18.73 -5.20 -7.91
CA SER A 506 18.21 -4.38 -6.83
C SER A 506 17.03 -5.02 -6.09
N LEU A 507 16.90 -4.68 -4.80
CA LEU A 507 15.76 -5.05 -3.96
C LEU A 507 14.52 -4.18 -4.21
N GLY A 508 14.70 -2.97 -4.76
CA GLY A 508 13.66 -1.98 -4.98
C GLY A 508 13.73 -1.43 -6.39
N SER A 509 13.19 -2.16 -7.38
CA SER A 509 12.82 -1.54 -8.65
C SER A 509 11.37 -1.05 -8.56
N PRO A 510 11.04 0.16 -9.05
CA PRO A 510 9.65 0.58 -9.11
C PRO A 510 8.86 -0.40 -9.99
N PRO A 511 7.58 -0.68 -9.69
CA PRO A 511 6.72 -1.30 -10.68
C PRO A 511 6.76 -0.44 -11.96
N ARG A 512 7.01 -1.09 -13.11
CA ARG A 512 6.93 -0.44 -14.42
C ARG A 512 5.53 0.06 -14.72
#